data_AF-A0A2S5ADT1-F1
#
_entry.id   AF-A0A2S5ADT1-F1
#
_cell.length_a   1.000
_cell.length_b   1.000
_cell.length_c   1.000
_cell.angle_alpha   90.00
_cell.angle_beta   90.00
_cell.angle_gamma   90.00
#
_symmetry.space_group_name_H-M   'P 1'
#
loop_
_entity.id
_entity.type
_entity.pdbx_description
1 polymer ?
#
loop_
_entity_poly.entity_id
_entity_poly.type
_entity_poly.pdbx_seq_one_letter_code
_entity_poly.pdbx_strand_id
1 'polypeptide(L)'
;MILNESQINGYYGMCFAIYMMAVGVVMGTAFPDLSDKIKTSNYLLNPGSTLEKLLLQFLIRIVFFVPIALGIFWIAIRLAKASLIPGIVMVNSVEQLIDPAVIPYFDYVILITNYKGKIWETWQIVFMVFGLFSYGIYLFAGATYFKRYALVKTIIASVVILLTSITFSVVLSHIFYPKETEGFNSKLNEFVVTGHLTSIELFMVSLSLFSWLFFLAIAYFKLKEKEV
;
A
#
# COMPACT_ATOMS: atom_id res chain seq x y z
N MET A 1 -9.24 -22.16 -25.56
CA MET A 1 -9.03 -20.70 -25.60
C MET A 1 -7.71 -20.43 -24.91
N ILE A 2 -6.69 -19.98 -25.63
CA ILE A 2 -5.38 -19.68 -25.06
C ILE A 2 -5.58 -18.55 -24.04
N LEU A 3 -5.12 -18.72 -22.80
CA LEU A 3 -5.09 -17.64 -21.81
C LEU A 3 -4.36 -16.45 -22.45
N ASN A 4 -5.07 -15.33 -22.63
CA ASN A 4 -4.49 -14.15 -23.24
C ASN A 4 -3.38 -13.62 -22.32
N GLU A 5 -2.22 -13.25 -22.84
CA GLU A 5 -1.08 -12.77 -22.04
C GLU A 5 -1.48 -11.63 -21.09
N SER A 6 -2.42 -10.78 -21.53
CA SER A 6 -3.01 -9.71 -20.72
C SER A 6 -3.69 -10.22 -19.44
N GLN A 7 -4.38 -11.37 -19.49
CA GLN A 7 -5.03 -11.98 -18.32
C GLN A 7 -4.00 -12.54 -17.35
N ILE A 8 -2.95 -13.18 -17.85
CA ILE A 8 -1.85 -13.71 -17.03
C ILE A 8 -1.14 -12.56 -16.28
N ASN A 9 -0.86 -11.46 -16.99
CA ASN A 9 -0.28 -10.26 -16.41
C ASN A 9 -1.18 -9.63 -15.33
N GLY A 10 -2.50 -9.66 -15.55
CA GLY A 10 -3.48 -9.25 -14.53
C GLY A 10 -3.40 -10.09 -13.25
N TYR A 11 -3.28 -11.41 -13.38
CA TYR A 11 -3.10 -12.30 -12.22
C TYR A 11 -1.79 -12.04 -11.48
N TYR A 12 -0.68 -11.82 -12.21
CA TYR A 12 0.58 -11.42 -11.58
C TYR A 12 0.46 -10.10 -10.81
N GLY A 13 -0.22 -9.10 -11.39
CA GLY A 13 -0.50 -7.83 -10.72
C GLY A 13 -1.32 -8.00 -9.44
N MET A 14 -2.35 -8.86 -9.47
CA MET A 14 -3.16 -9.17 -8.29
C MET A 14 -2.33 -9.86 -7.19
N CYS A 15 -1.54 -10.87 -7.55
CA CYS A 15 -0.63 -11.54 -6.61
C CYS A 15 0.39 -10.55 -6.01
N PHE A 16 0.94 -9.65 -6.83
CA PHE A 16 1.84 -8.61 -6.36
C PHE A 16 1.15 -7.64 -5.38
N ALA A 17 -0.08 -7.21 -5.68
CA ALA A 17 -0.83 -6.32 -4.79
C ALA A 17 -1.08 -6.97 -3.41
N ILE A 18 -1.49 -8.24 -3.38
CA ILE A 18 -1.69 -9.00 -2.14
C ILE A 18 -0.36 -9.14 -1.38
N TYR A 19 0.73 -9.45 -2.09
CA TYR A 19 2.06 -9.53 -1.50
C TYR A 19 2.49 -8.20 -0.87
N MET A 20 2.30 -7.07 -1.57
CA MET A 20 2.63 -5.74 -1.06
C MET A 20 1.77 -5.33 0.13
N MET A 21 0.49 -5.74 0.18
CA MET A 21 -0.33 -5.57 1.38
C MET A 21 0.26 -6.30 2.58
N ALA A 22 0.73 -7.55 2.40
CA ALA A 22 1.41 -8.31 3.45
C ALA A 22 2.73 -7.65 3.88
N VAL A 23 3.51 -7.12 2.94
CA VAL A 23 4.72 -6.32 3.24
C VAL A 23 4.36 -5.10 4.08
N GLY A 24 3.29 -4.37 3.74
CA GLY A 24 2.79 -3.24 4.53
C GLY A 24 2.43 -3.63 5.96
N VAL A 25 1.84 -4.81 6.17
CA VAL A 25 1.59 -5.35 7.52
C VAL A 25 2.89 -5.60 8.28
N VAL A 26 3.89 -6.19 7.63
CA VAL A 26 5.22 -6.41 8.24
C VAL A 26 5.87 -5.09 8.62
N MET A 27 5.80 -4.07 7.75
CA MET A 27 6.26 -2.70 8.04
C MET A 27 5.53 -2.12 9.26
N GLY A 28 4.22 -2.32 9.36
CA GLY A 28 3.43 -1.93 10.54
C GLY A 28 3.88 -2.62 11.83
N THR A 29 4.42 -3.84 11.75
CA THR A 29 5.00 -4.56 12.90
C THR A 29 6.48 -4.29 13.13
N ALA A 30 7.07 -3.29 12.49
CA ALA A 30 8.50 -3.01 12.60
C ALA A 30 8.97 -2.73 14.05
N PHE A 31 8.08 -2.29 14.95
CA PHE A 31 8.37 -2.03 16.36
C PHE A 31 7.74 -3.07 17.31
N PRO A 32 8.21 -4.33 17.34
CA PRO A 32 7.71 -5.32 18.30
C PRO A 32 8.04 -4.93 19.74
N ASP A 33 9.09 -4.14 19.96
CA ASP A 33 9.52 -3.77 21.32
C ASP A 33 8.56 -2.76 21.98
N LEU A 34 7.69 -2.09 21.22
CA LEU A 34 6.67 -1.18 21.74
C LEU A 34 5.38 -1.88 22.18
N SER A 35 5.22 -3.17 21.88
CA SER A 35 3.99 -3.90 22.22
C SER A 35 3.94 -4.29 23.70
N ASP A 36 5.09 -4.64 24.29
CA ASP A 36 5.21 -5.10 25.67
C ASP A 36 5.84 -4.04 26.56
N LYS A 37 5.22 -3.76 27.73
CA LYS A 37 5.72 -2.75 28.68
C LYS A 37 7.20 -2.96 29.05
N ILE A 38 7.61 -4.21 29.25
CA ILE A 38 8.99 -4.57 29.64
C ILE A 38 9.97 -4.29 28.50
N LYS A 39 9.63 -4.72 27.27
CA LYS A 39 10.46 -4.46 26.08
C LYS A 39 10.53 -2.98 25.76
N THR A 40 9.42 -2.25 25.95
CA THR A 40 9.36 -0.81 25.73
C THR A 40 10.28 -0.10 26.72
N SER A 41 10.26 -0.48 28.00
CA SER A 41 11.17 0.08 29.00
C SER A 41 12.63 -0.17 28.61
N ASN A 42 12.99 -1.40 28.25
CA ASN A 42 14.37 -1.71 27.83
C ASN A 42 14.79 -0.95 26.56
N TYR A 43 13.87 -0.79 25.60
CA TYR A 43 14.12 -0.05 24.37
C TYR A 43 14.31 1.46 24.62
N LEU A 44 13.51 2.04 25.51
CA LEU A 44 13.63 3.44 25.91
C LEU A 44 14.92 3.70 26.70
N LEU A 45 15.35 2.75 27.53
CA LEU A 45 16.58 2.87 28.33
C LEU A 45 17.87 2.65 27.51
N ASN A 46 17.77 2.15 26.27
CA ASN A 46 18.93 1.94 25.43
C ASN A 46 19.60 3.31 25.13
N PRO A 47 20.92 3.47 25.29
CA PRO A 47 21.58 4.75 25.03
C PRO A 47 21.45 5.10 23.54
N GLY A 48 20.87 6.27 23.25
CA GLY A 48 20.64 6.75 21.89
C GLY A 48 19.49 7.74 21.84
N SER A 49 19.55 8.68 20.90
CA SER A 49 18.46 9.65 20.70
C SER A 49 17.18 8.94 20.23
N THR A 50 16.00 9.44 20.62
CA THR A 50 14.71 8.92 20.12
C THR A 50 14.60 8.95 18.60
N LEU A 51 15.22 9.95 17.97
CA LEU A 51 15.25 10.05 16.51
C LEU A 51 16.09 8.91 15.92
N GLU A 52 17.28 8.69 16.46
CA GLU A 52 18.20 7.64 16.00
C GLU A 52 17.56 6.26 16.13
N LYS A 53 16.93 5.99 17.28
CA LYS A 53 16.15 4.78 17.55
C LYS A 53 15.04 4.56 16.51
N LEU A 54 14.30 5.62 16.17
CA LEU A 54 13.25 5.56 15.14
C LEU A 54 13.82 5.34 13.74
N LEU A 55 14.83 6.11 13.36
CA LEU A 55 15.44 6.10 12.04
C LEU A 55 16.12 4.78 11.77
N LEU A 56 16.78 4.19 12.77
CA LEU A 56 17.43 2.88 12.64
C LEU A 56 16.41 1.77 12.38
N GLN A 57 15.29 1.75 13.11
CA GLN A 57 14.24 0.77 12.84
C GLN A 57 13.58 1.00 11.48
N PHE A 58 13.35 2.25 11.09
CA PHE A 58 12.83 2.59 9.78
C PHE A 58 13.79 2.14 8.66
N LEU A 59 15.07 2.47 8.76
CA LEU A 59 16.06 2.18 7.72
C LEU A 59 16.31 0.66 7.60
N ILE A 60 16.52 -0.03 8.73
CA ILE A 60 16.80 -1.48 8.71
C ILE A 60 15.54 -2.30 8.37
N ARG A 61 14.40 -2.00 9.00
CA ARG A 61 13.21 -2.87 8.88
C ARG A 61 12.27 -2.48 7.77
N ILE A 62 12.36 -1.25 7.25
CA ILE A 62 11.53 -0.81 6.13
C ILE A 62 12.38 -0.66 4.87
N VAL A 63 13.42 0.20 4.91
CA VAL A 63 14.19 0.52 3.70
C VAL A 63 14.97 -0.69 3.17
N PHE A 64 15.58 -1.51 4.03
CA PHE A 64 16.25 -2.75 3.58
C PHE A 64 15.29 -3.92 3.36
N PHE A 65 14.22 -4.02 4.15
CA PHE A 65 13.28 -5.13 4.03
C PHE A 65 12.50 -5.09 2.70
N VAL A 66 12.10 -3.91 2.22
CA VAL A 66 11.30 -3.79 0.99
C VAL A 66 12.04 -4.35 -0.24
N PRO A 67 13.29 -3.97 -0.55
CA PRO A 67 14.05 -4.58 -1.64
C PRO A 67 14.24 -6.09 -1.49
N ILE A 68 14.49 -6.58 -0.27
CA ILE A 68 14.61 -8.01 0.01
C ILE A 68 13.28 -8.72 -0.29
N ALA A 69 12.17 -8.15 0.15
CA ALA A 69 10.82 -8.67 -0.11
C ALA A 69 10.53 -8.72 -1.62
N LEU A 70 10.86 -7.67 -2.38
CA LEU A 70 10.77 -7.69 -3.85
C LEU A 70 11.63 -8.82 -4.43
N GLY A 71 12.87 -9.00 -3.99
CA GLY A 71 13.71 -10.12 -4.41
C GLY A 71 13.05 -11.49 -4.16
N ILE A 72 12.50 -11.69 -2.95
CA ILE A 72 11.79 -12.92 -2.57
C ILE A 72 10.59 -13.16 -3.47
N PHE A 73 9.76 -12.13 -3.72
CA PHE A 73 8.59 -12.24 -4.58
C PHE A 73 8.97 -12.69 -6.01
N TRP A 74 10.00 -12.06 -6.58
CA TRP A 74 10.49 -12.42 -7.91
C TRP A 74 10.98 -13.87 -7.98
N ILE A 75 11.75 -14.31 -6.98
CA ILE A 75 12.20 -15.71 -6.89
C ILE A 75 11.00 -16.64 -6.75
N ALA A 76 10.05 -16.33 -5.87
CA ALA A 76 8.88 -17.15 -5.60
C ALA A 76 8.00 -17.35 -6.84
N ILE A 77 7.75 -16.30 -7.64
CA ILE A 77 6.98 -16.43 -8.87
C ILE A 77 7.73 -17.26 -9.92
N ARG A 78 9.05 -17.09 -10.03
CA ARG A 78 9.85 -17.90 -10.97
C ARG A 78 9.88 -19.37 -10.57
N LEU A 79 10.00 -19.66 -9.27
CA LEU A 79 9.88 -21.02 -8.74
C LEU A 79 8.48 -21.58 -8.97
N ALA A 80 7.42 -20.79 -8.75
CA ALA A 80 6.04 -21.21 -8.98
C ALA A 80 5.80 -21.56 -10.46
N LYS A 81 6.37 -20.79 -11.39
CA LYS A 81 6.35 -21.15 -12.82
C LYS A 81 7.14 -22.43 -13.10
N ALA A 82 8.34 -22.57 -12.51
CA ALA A 82 9.18 -23.75 -12.71
C ALA A 82 8.56 -25.04 -12.14
N SER A 83 7.70 -24.95 -11.13
CA SER A 83 6.98 -26.09 -10.57
C SER A 83 5.74 -26.50 -11.37
N LEU A 84 5.37 -25.76 -12.42
CA LEU A 84 4.25 -26.14 -13.27
C LEU A 84 4.61 -27.36 -14.11
N ILE A 85 3.92 -28.46 -13.85
CA ILE A 85 4.01 -29.69 -14.65
C ILE A 85 2.99 -29.56 -15.79
N PRO A 86 3.37 -29.89 -17.05
CA PRO A 86 2.42 -29.92 -18.14
C PRO A 86 1.31 -30.93 -17.83
N GLY A 87 0.07 -30.47 -17.83
CA GLY A 87 -1.07 -31.27 -17.41
C GLY A 87 -2.39 -30.69 -17.90
N ILE A 88 -3.41 -31.54 -17.94
CA ILE A 88 -4.77 -31.14 -18.26
C ILE A 88 -5.36 -30.53 -17.00
N VAL A 89 -5.63 -29.22 -17.02
CA VAL A 89 -6.31 -28.52 -15.92
C VAL A 89 -7.72 -28.18 -16.38
N MET A 90 -8.70 -28.49 -15.54
CA MET A 90 -10.09 -28.08 -15.78
C MET A 90 -10.24 -26.60 -15.41
N VAL A 91 -10.38 -25.74 -16.42
CA VAL A 91 -10.71 -24.32 -16.23
C VAL A 91 -12.08 -24.08 -16.84
N ASN A 92 -13.06 -23.67 -16.03
CA ASN A 92 -14.44 -23.43 -16.44
C ASN A 92 -15.08 -24.60 -17.20
N SER A 93 -14.92 -25.83 -16.68
CA SER A 93 -15.50 -27.06 -17.23
C SER A 93 -14.98 -27.46 -18.63
N VAL A 94 -13.86 -26.87 -19.08
CA VAL A 94 -13.17 -27.26 -20.31
C VAL A 94 -11.79 -27.80 -19.94
N GLU A 95 -11.44 -28.97 -20.46
CA GLU A 95 -10.10 -29.53 -20.36
C GLU A 95 -9.13 -28.67 -21.18
N GLN A 96 -8.22 -27.97 -20.49
CA GLN A 96 -7.18 -27.17 -21.15
C GLN A 96 -5.81 -27.81 -20.90
N LEU A 97 -5.10 -28.08 -21.99
CA LEU A 97 -3.69 -28.45 -21.94
C LEU A 97 -2.91 -27.19 -21.57
N ILE A 98 -2.41 -27.10 -20.33
CA ILE A 98 -1.52 -26.02 -19.94
C ILE A 98 -0.12 -26.42 -20.38
N ASP A 99 0.39 -25.75 -21.42
CA ASP A 99 1.81 -25.79 -21.76
C ASP A 99 2.53 -24.67 -20.97
N PRO A 100 3.41 -25.01 -19.99
CA PRO A 100 4.17 -24.03 -19.23
C PRO A 100 5.04 -23.10 -20.10
N ALA A 101 5.35 -23.50 -21.34
CA ALA A 101 6.12 -22.68 -22.28
C ALA A 101 5.35 -21.43 -22.76
N VAL A 102 4.01 -21.45 -22.72
CA VAL A 102 3.15 -20.35 -23.18
C VAL A 102 2.99 -19.26 -22.11
N ILE A 103 3.30 -19.57 -20.85
CA ILE A 103 3.17 -18.61 -19.74
C ILE A 103 4.38 -17.66 -19.76
N PRO A 104 4.20 -16.33 -19.88
CA PRO A 104 5.31 -15.39 -19.87
C PRO A 104 6.03 -15.37 -18.50
N TYR A 105 7.31 -15.00 -18.49
CA TYR A 105 8.01 -14.77 -17.22
C TYR A 105 7.58 -13.43 -16.62
N PHE A 106 7.46 -13.39 -15.30
CA PHE A 106 7.18 -12.15 -14.60
C PHE A 106 8.36 -11.17 -14.69
N ASP A 107 8.03 -9.93 -15.04
CA ASP A 107 8.91 -8.77 -15.04
C ASP A 107 8.20 -7.62 -14.30
N TYR A 108 8.96 -6.86 -13.51
CA TYR A 108 8.47 -5.67 -12.81
C TYR A 108 7.95 -4.60 -13.77
N VAL A 109 8.43 -4.56 -15.01
CA VAL A 109 7.92 -3.64 -16.04
C VAL A 109 6.42 -3.84 -16.27
N ILE A 110 5.91 -5.06 -16.09
CA ILE A 110 4.47 -5.37 -16.24
C ILE A 110 3.63 -4.57 -15.24
N LEU A 111 4.16 -4.27 -14.05
CA LEU A 111 3.43 -3.50 -13.03
C LEU A 111 3.20 -2.04 -13.42
N ILE A 112 4.06 -1.49 -14.28
CA ILE A 112 3.97 -0.11 -14.77
C ILE A 112 3.47 -0.04 -16.22
N THR A 113 2.93 -1.14 -16.75
CA THR A 113 2.48 -1.22 -18.14
C THR A 113 0.99 -1.52 -18.18
N ASN A 114 0.25 -0.83 -19.06
CA ASN A 114 -1.18 -1.01 -19.22
C ASN A 114 -1.51 -2.23 -20.12
N TYR A 115 -2.78 -2.64 -20.21
CA TYR A 115 -3.25 -3.77 -21.04
C TYR A 115 -2.91 -3.65 -22.54
N LYS A 116 -2.56 -2.45 -23.01
CA LYS A 116 -2.10 -2.16 -24.38
C LYS A 116 -0.58 -2.21 -24.55
N GLY A 117 0.19 -2.60 -23.54
CA GLY A 117 1.66 -2.57 -23.59
C GLY A 117 2.28 -1.16 -23.46
N LYS A 118 1.46 -0.12 -23.18
CA LYS A 118 1.94 1.25 -22.96
C LYS A 118 2.35 1.44 -21.51
N ILE A 119 3.55 1.95 -21.28
CA ILE A 119 4.02 2.35 -19.95
C ILE A 119 3.09 3.44 -19.40
N TRP A 120 2.76 3.32 -18.11
CA TRP A 120 1.95 4.27 -17.37
C TRP A 120 2.55 5.66 -17.39
N GLU A 121 1.70 6.67 -17.25
CA GLU A 121 2.18 8.04 -17.15
C GLU A 121 2.95 8.23 -15.83
N THR A 122 3.92 9.15 -15.84
CA THR A 122 4.83 9.36 -14.70
C THR A 122 4.10 9.59 -13.39
N TRP A 123 2.98 10.32 -13.42
CA TRP A 123 2.19 10.60 -12.21
C TRP A 123 1.55 9.34 -11.62
N GLN A 124 1.15 8.36 -12.44
CA GLN A 124 0.55 7.10 -11.99
C GLN A 124 1.60 6.23 -11.30
N ILE A 125 2.82 6.19 -11.86
CA ILE A 125 3.95 5.47 -11.27
C ILE A 125 4.31 6.08 -9.93
N VAL A 126 4.43 7.41 -9.88
CA VAL A 126 4.70 8.15 -8.63
C VAL A 126 3.60 7.88 -7.60
N PHE A 127 2.33 7.96 -8.00
CA PHE A 127 1.19 7.68 -7.13
C PHE A 127 1.26 6.27 -6.54
N MET A 128 1.54 5.25 -7.36
CA MET A 128 1.63 3.86 -6.91
C MET A 128 2.76 3.66 -5.90
N VAL A 129 3.98 4.10 -6.24
CA VAL A 129 5.17 3.88 -5.41
C VAL A 129 5.04 4.59 -4.07
N PHE A 130 4.71 5.88 -4.09
CA PHE A 130 4.55 6.65 -2.84
C PHE A 130 3.26 6.27 -2.10
N GLY A 131 2.24 5.77 -2.80
CA GLY A 131 0.99 5.35 -2.17
C GLY A 131 1.20 4.10 -1.31
N LEU A 132 1.94 3.13 -1.84
CA LEU A 132 2.35 1.93 -1.08
C LEU A 132 3.23 2.30 0.12
N PHE A 133 4.18 3.22 -0.09
CA PHE A 133 5.08 3.68 0.98
C PHE A 133 4.31 4.41 2.09
N SER A 134 3.43 5.33 1.71
CA SER A 134 2.54 6.07 2.62
C SER A 134 1.58 5.15 3.36
N TYR A 135 1.04 4.12 2.71
CA TYR A 135 0.22 3.11 3.37
C TYR A 135 1.01 2.33 4.43
N GLY A 136 2.22 1.87 4.10
CA GLY A 136 3.08 1.18 5.06
C GLY A 136 3.47 2.06 6.25
N ILE A 137 3.78 3.33 6.01
CA ILE A 137 4.13 4.30 7.07
C ILE A 137 2.91 4.71 7.90
N TYR A 138 1.72 4.74 7.32
CA TYR A 138 0.48 4.91 8.06
C TYR A 138 0.26 3.75 9.04
N LEU A 139 0.40 2.49 8.59
CA LEU A 139 0.30 1.32 9.46
C LEU A 139 1.34 1.35 10.58
N PHE A 140 2.56 1.75 10.23
CA PHE A 140 3.66 1.97 11.16
C PHE A 140 3.33 3.02 12.22
N ALA A 141 2.84 4.20 11.83
CA ALA A 141 2.45 5.25 12.76
C ALA A 141 1.31 4.79 13.68
N GLY A 142 0.32 4.08 13.15
CA GLY A 142 -0.76 3.49 13.95
C GLY A 142 -0.24 2.48 14.99
N ALA A 143 0.79 1.70 14.64
CA ALA A 143 1.43 0.78 15.59
C ALA A 143 2.21 1.47 16.71
N THR A 144 2.73 2.68 16.48
CA THR A 144 3.30 3.47 17.58
C THR A 144 2.24 4.01 18.54
N TYR A 145 1.02 4.26 18.05
CA TYR A 145 -0.07 4.84 18.84
C TYR A 145 -0.77 3.81 19.73
N PHE A 146 -1.08 2.64 19.17
CA PHE A 146 -1.80 1.58 19.86
C PHE A 146 -0.85 0.53 20.45
N LYS A 147 -1.03 0.15 21.71
CA LYS A 147 -0.20 -0.91 22.35
C LYS A 147 -0.62 -2.32 21.90
N ARG A 148 -1.75 -2.80 22.42
CA ARG A 148 -2.30 -4.14 22.11
C ARG A 148 -3.25 -4.09 20.91
N TYR A 149 -3.11 -5.06 20.01
CA TYR A 149 -3.85 -5.15 18.74
C TYR A 149 -3.71 -3.90 17.87
N ALA A 150 -2.47 -3.41 17.78
CA ALA A 150 -2.12 -2.19 17.08
C ALA A 150 -2.72 -2.11 15.67
N LEU A 151 -2.39 -3.09 14.83
CA LEU A 151 -2.83 -3.13 13.44
C LEU A 151 -4.35 -3.17 13.30
N VAL A 152 -5.04 -4.00 14.09
CA VAL A 152 -6.50 -4.11 14.06
C VAL A 152 -7.15 -2.77 14.39
N LYS A 153 -6.62 -2.07 15.42
CA LYS A 153 -7.12 -0.74 15.80
C LYS A 153 -6.81 0.30 14.74
N THR A 154 -5.66 0.23 14.07
CA THR A 154 -5.33 1.12 12.94
C THR A 154 -6.30 0.92 11.78
N ILE A 155 -6.68 -0.32 11.46
CA ILE A 155 -7.68 -0.61 10.41
C ILE A 155 -9.07 -0.11 10.83
N ILE A 156 -9.48 -0.32 12.08
CA ILE A 156 -10.77 0.21 12.57
C ILE A 156 -10.75 1.75 12.52
N ALA A 157 -9.65 2.38 12.94
CA ALA A 157 -9.49 3.82 12.88
C ALA A 157 -9.51 4.35 11.43
N SER A 158 -8.91 3.64 10.48
CA SER A 158 -8.95 4.05 9.06
C SER A 158 -10.38 4.04 8.52
N VAL A 159 -11.19 3.02 8.86
CA VAL A 159 -12.61 2.95 8.49
C VAL A 159 -13.39 4.13 9.09
N VAL A 160 -13.18 4.44 10.37
CA VAL A 160 -13.85 5.57 11.03
C VAL A 160 -13.45 6.91 10.39
N ILE A 161 -12.15 7.12 10.12
CA ILE A 161 -11.66 8.32 9.45
C ILE A 161 -12.25 8.45 8.05
N LEU A 162 -12.32 7.36 7.29
CA LEU A 162 -12.88 7.33 5.95
C LEU A 162 -14.38 7.68 5.97
N LEU A 163 -15.16 7.08 6.86
CA LEU A 163 -16.58 7.41 7.01
C LEU A 163 -16.79 8.87 7.44
N THR A 164 -15.95 9.37 8.34
CA THR A 164 -15.99 10.78 8.77
C THR A 164 -15.64 11.72 7.62
N SER A 165 -14.66 11.37 6.79
CA SER A 165 -14.27 12.15 5.61
C SER A 165 -15.37 12.18 4.54
N ILE A 166 -16.01 11.03 4.26
CA ILE A 166 -17.13 10.95 3.31
C ILE A 166 -18.31 11.79 3.82
N THR A 167 -18.71 11.61 5.07
CA THR A 167 -19.83 12.38 5.65
C THR A 167 -19.53 13.87 5.69
N PHE A 168 -18.30 14.26 6.03
CA PHE A 168 -17.86 15.65 5.96
C PHE A 168 -17.93 16.19 4.52
N SER A 169 -17.49 15.42 3.52
CA SER A 169 -17.59 15.79 2.11
C SER A 169 -19.04 15.96 1.65
N VAL A 170 -19.94 15.06 2.06
CA VAL A 170 -21.39 15.16 1.78
C VAL A 170 -21.97 16.43 2.41
N VAL A 171 -21.63 16.74 3.66
CA VAL A 171 -22.07 17.96 4.35
C VAL A 171 -21.59 19.21 3.61
N LEU A 172 -20.31 19.28 3.25
CA LEU A 172 -19.78 20.40 2.48
C LEU A 172 -20.48 20.54 1.12
N SER A 173 -20.78 19.41 0.47
CA SER A 173 -21.47 19.42 -0.81
C SER A 173 -22.89 20.00 -0.70
N HIS A 174 -23.63 19.70 0.37
CA HIS A 174 -24.95 20.30 0.63
C HIS A 174 -24.86 21.79 0.97
N ILE A 175 -23.78 22.23 1.63
CA ILE A 175 -23.56 23.65 1.95
C ILE A 175 -23.25 24.46 0.69
N PHE A 176 -22.37 23.96 -0.17
CA PHE A 176 -21.89 24.71 -1.35
C PHE A 176 -22.72 24.48 -2.61
N TYR A 177 -23.36 23.32 -2.76
CA TYR A 177 -24.15 22.93 -3.94
C TYR A 177 -25.54 22.38 -3.56
N PRO A 178 -26.36 23.13 -2.80
CA PRO A 178 -27.63 22.64 -2.26
C PRO A 178 -28.67 22.25 -3.31
N LYS A 179 -28.54 22.75 -4.56
CA LYS A 179 -29.48 22.47 -5.66
C LYS A 179 -29.11 21.23 -6.48
N GLU A 180 -27.88 20.75 -6.35
CA GLU A 180 -27.33 19.68 -7.19
C GLU A 180 -26.98 18.43 -6.38
N THR A 181 -27.22 18.47 -5.07
CA THR A 181 -26.93 17.39 -4.13
C THR A 181 -28.22 16.95 -3.45
N GLU A 182 -28.50 15.65 -3.50
CA GLU A 182 -29.64 15.03 -2.83
C GLU A 182 -29.16 13.79 -2.06
N GLY A 183 -29.58 13.68 -0.79
CA GLY A 183 -29.29 12.53 0.06
C GLY A 183 -27.79 12.35 0.36
N PHE A 184 -27.22 11.21 -0.02
CA PHE A 184 -25.79 10.89 0.19
C PHE A 184 -24.92 11.17 -1.04
N ASN A 185 -25.47 11.83 -2.07
CA ASN A 185 -24.68 12.21 -3.24
C ASN A 185 -23.80 13.42 -2.92
N SER A 186 -22.49 13.27 -3.12
CA SER A 186 -21.55 14.38 -3.11
C SER A 186 -21.23 14.81 -4.54
N LYS A 187 -21.28 16.11 -4.78
CA LYS A 187 -20.76 16.74 -5.98
C LYS A 187 -19.44 17.45 -5.66
N LEU A 188 -18.42 17.09 -6.41
CA LEU A 188 -17.10 17.71 -6.39
C LEU A 188 -16.87 18.30 -7.78
N ASN A 189 -16.47 19.57 -7.84
CA ASN A 189 -16.10 20.19 -9.11
C ASN A 189 -14.72 19.69 -9.54
N GLU A 190 -14.73 18.75 -10.48
CA GLU A 190 -13.53 18.30 -11.15
C GLU A 190 -13.19 19.27 -12.28
N PHE A 191 -11.95 19.74 -12.29
CA PHE A 191 -11.43 20.56 -13.38
C PHE A 191 -10.11 19.98 -13.86
N VAL A 192 -9.87 20.12 -15.16
CA VAL A 192 -8.65 19.66 -15.80
C VAL A 192 -7.54 20.66 -15.48
N VAL A 193 -6.52 20.22 -14.75
CA VAL A 193 -5.36 21.05 -14.39
C VAL A 193 -4.36 21.06 -15.54
N THR A 194 -4.09 19.88 -16.09
CA THR A 194 -3.21 19.64 -17.25
C THR A 194 -3.93 18.68 -18.19
N GLY A 195 -3.59 18.63 -19.48
CA GLY A 195 -4.22 17.72 -20.46
C GLY A 195 -4.20 16.22 -20.11
N HIS A 196 -3.48 15.84 -19.05
CA HIS A 196 -3.33 14.48 -18.55
C HIS A 196 -3.76 14.31 -17.09
N LEU A 197 -4.22 15.37 -16.41
CA LEU A 197 -4.35 15.36 -14.96
C LEU A 197 -5.50 16.23 -14.46
N THR A 198 -6.43 15.62 -13.73
CA THR A 198 -7.57 16.31 -13.10
C THR A 198 -7.25 16.79 -11.69
N SER A 199 -8.06 17.71 -11.15
CA SER A 199 -7.87 18.24 -9.80
C SER A 199 -7.91 17.15 -8.72
N ILE A 200 -8.72 16.11 -8.92
CA ILE A 200 -8.83 14.96 -8.01
C ILE A 200 -7.56 14.11 -8.08
N GLU A 201 -7.08 13.81 -9.29
CA GLU A 201 -5.83 13.06 -9.48
C GLU A 201 -4.64 13.79 -8.87
N LEU A 202 -4.56 15.12 -9.06
CA LEU A 202 -3.52 15.94 -8.44
C LEU A 202 -3.56 15.86 -6.91
N PHE A 203 -4.76 15.95 -6.33
CA PHE A 203 -4.95 15.83 -4.89
C PHE A 203 -4.51 14.45 -4.39
N MET A 204 -4.87 13.37 -5.08
CA MET A 204 -4.46 12.01 -4.73
C MET A 204 -2.94 11.80 -4.82
N VAL A 205 -2.30 12.34 -5.87
CA VAL A 205 -0.84 12.32 -6.02
C VAL A 205 -0.16 13.10 -4.91
N SER A 206 -0.69 14.29 -4.58
CA SER A 206 -0.17 15.12 -3.48
C SER A 206 -0.29 14.41 -2.13
N LEU A 207 -1.45 13.82 -1.84
CA LEU A 207 -1.68 13.06 -0.62
C LEU A 207 -0.72 11.86 -0.53
N SER A 208 -0.54 11.12 -1.62
CA SER A 208 0.42 10.03 -1.72
C SER A 208 1.87 10.48 -1.43
N LEU A 209 2.30 11.61 -1.99
CA LEU A 209 3.66 12.14 -1.85
C LEU A 209 3.99 12.68 -0.45
N PHE A 210 3.03 13.33 0.23
CA PHE A 210 3.30 14.04 1.49
C PHE A 210 2.85 13.30 2.74
N SER A 211 1.90 12.35 2.64
CA SER A 211 1.33 11.70 3.81
C SER A 211 2.35 10.90 4.63
N TRP A 212 3.31 10.23 3.98
CA TRP A 212 4.33 9.49 4.71
C TRP A 212 5.21 10.37 5.61
N LEU A 213 5.57 11.58 5.17
CA LEU A 213 6.36 12.52 5.98
C LEU A 213 5.58 12.94 7.23
N PHE A 214 4.29 13.22 7.06
CA PHE A 214 3.40 13.59 8.15
C PHE A 214 3.27 12.46 9.19
N PHE A 215 3.05 11.22 8.73
CA PHE A 215 2.93 10.07 9.63
C PHE A 215 4.23 9.71 10.33
N LEU A 216 5.38 9.89 9.67
CA LEU A 216 6.69 9.68 10.28
C LEU A 216 6.94 10.70 11.40
N ALA A 217 6.59 11.96 11.18
CA ALA A 217 6.67 12.99 12.21
C ALA A 217 5.77 12.67 13.42
N ILE A 218 4.53 12.23 13.18
CA ILE A 218 3.61 11.80 14.26
C ILE A 218 4.22 10.63 15.06
N ALA A 219 4.77 9.63 14.39
CA ALA A 219 5.40 8.48 15.04
C ALA A 219 6.57 8.93 15.93
N TYR A 220 7.38 9.88 15.46
CA TYR A 220 8.49 10.46 16.23
C TYR A 220 8.01 11.17 17.51
N PHE A 221 7.05 12.09 17.41
CA PHE A 221 6.53 12.77 18.59
C PHE A 221 5.91 11.80 19.59
N LYS A 222 5.21 10.76 19.10
CA LYS A 222 4.60 9.77 19.98
C LYS A 222 5.62 8.89 20.70
N LEU A 223 6.75 8.59 20.08
CA LEU A 223 7.86 7.91 20.75
C LEU A 223 8.48 8.80 21.83
N LYS A 224 8.69 10.08 21.54
CA LYS A 224 9.22 11.04 22.50
C LYS A 224 8.33 11.20 23.74
N GLU A 225 7.01 11.25 23.55
CA GLU A 225 6.05 11.26 24.67
C GLU A 225 6.12 10.01 25.56
N LYS A 226 6.59 8.87 25.06
CA LYS A 226 6.69 7.63 25.85
C LYS A 226 7.98 7.55 26.67
N GLU A 227 8.97 8.37 26.35
CA GLU A 227 10.27 8.42 27.04
C GLU A 227 10.22 9.26 28.33
N VAL A 228 9.32 10.26 28.36
CA VAL A 228 9.03 11.12 29.52
C VAL A 228 8.02 10.44 30.44
#